data_AF-A0A2I1HBZ2-F1
#
_entry.id   AF-A0A2I1HBZ2-F1
#
_cell.length_a   1.000
_cell.length_b   1.000
_cell.length_c   1.000
_cell.angle_alpha   90.00
_cell.angle_beta   90.00
_cell.angle_gamma   90.00
#
_symmetry.space_group_name_H-M   'P 1'
#
loop_
_entity.id
_entity.type
_entity.pdbx_description
1 polymer ?
#
loop_
_entity_poly.entity_id
_entity_poly.type
_entity_poly.pdbx_seq_one_letter_code
_entity_poly.pdbx_strand_id
1 'polypeptide(L)'
;MSSKMLNNIMNINISKDDENFLKNFLKDFHEEIIKTKNFNNYEYYLSEWVKLNLKNNNKNPENILKIMENHNENKFWFTSLLGFFYQFGIGCNLNREKALDFYFIVITIDNKIKENDDFNQLNLIEDTLRNNNIIIGKYLLSLFYYKDNILFDFKYKQNKLVHLLKINWKR
;
A
#
# COMPACT_ATOMS: atom_id res chain seq x y z
N MET A 1 36.07 21.98 -3.61
CA MET A 1 36.44 20.63 -4.09
C MET A 1 36.63 19.75 -2.86
N SER A 2 36.01 18.60 -2.66
CA SER A 2 35.04 17.82 -3.41
C SER A 2 34.40 16.84 -2.42
N SER A 3 33.09 16.82 -2.27
CA SER A 3 32.38 15.59 -1.93
C SER A 3 31.51 15.25 -3.11
N LYS A 4 32.13 14.63 -4.11
CA LYS A 4 31.44 13.70 -5.01
C LYS A 4 30.83 12.62 -4.11
N MET A 5 29.69 12.91 -3.47
CA MET A 5 28.72 11.86 -3.20
C MET A 5 28.19 11.50 -4.57
N LEU A 6 28.87 10.52 -5.17
CA LEU A 6 28.36 9.77 -6.30
C LEU A 6 27.01 9.23 -5.85
N ASN A 7 25.95 9.91 -6.30
CA ASN A 7 24.67 9.28 -6.55
C ASN A 7 24.97 8.14 -7.52
N ASN A 8 25.31 6.97 -6.97
CA ASN A 8 25.17 5.72 -7.67
C ASN A 8 23.67 5.55 -7.88
N ILE A 9 23.17 6.20 -8.93
CA ILE A 9 21.94 5.79 -9.59
C ILE A 9 22.28 4.37 -10.06
N MET A 10 21.95 3.38 -9.24
CA MET A 10 21.90 2.02 -9.70
C MET A 10 20.89 2.04 -10.83
N ASN A 11 21.37 2.02 -12.08
CA ASN A 11 20.54 1.68 -13.22
C ASN A 11 20.13 0.22 -13.02
N ILE A 12 19.08 0.02 -12.24
CA ILE A 12 18.41 -1.26 -12.12
C ILE A 12 17.74 -1.47 -13.46
N ASN A 13 18.41 -2.18 -14.37
CA ASN A 13 17.75 -2.71 -15.55
C ASN A 13 16.72 -3.72 -15.07
N ILE A 14 15.46 -3.28 -14.98
CA ILE A 14 14.33 -4.13 -14.60
C ILE A 14 14.16 -5.17 -15.70
N SER A 15 14.23 -6.45 -15.34
CA SER A 15 14.02 -7.51 -16.30
C SER A 15 12.56 -7.50 -16.77
N LYS A 16 12.32 -7.91 -18.03
CA LYS A 16 10.95 -8.03 -18.55
C LYS A 16 10.10 -8.97 -17.70
N ASP A 17 10.71 -9.98 -17.11
CA ASP A 17 10.05 -10.95 -16.23
C ASP A 17 9.64 -10.31 -14.90
N ASP A 18 10.49 -9.46 -14.32
CA ASP A 18 10.15 -8.71 -13.11
C ASP A 18 9.05 -7.68 -13.37
N GLU A 19 9.11 -6.98 -14.51
CA GLU A 19 8.07 -6.02 -14.89
C GLU A 19 6.71 -6.71 -15.08
N ASN A 20 6.69 -7.84 -15.80
CA ASN A 20 5.48 -8.64 -15.98
C ASN A 20 4.94 -9.16 -14.64
N PHE A 21 5.82 -9.63 -13.76
CA PHE A 21 5.45 -10.04 -12.41
C PHE A 21 4.78 -8.89 -11.65
N LEU A 22 5.39 -7.69 -11.62
CA LEU A 22 4.84 -6.54 -10.89
C LEU A 22 3.47 -6.10 -11.41
N LYS A 23 3.27 -6.12 -12.73
CA LYS A 23 1.98 -5.80 -13.35
C LYS A 23 0.88 -6.79 -12.93
N ASN A 24 1.21 -8.08 -12.90
CA ASN A 24 0.27 -9.12 -12.46
C ASN A 24 0.03 -9.03 -10.95
N PHE A 25 1.09 -8.83 -10.16
CA PHE A 25 1.01 -8.69 -8.72
C PHE A 25 0.08 -7.53 -8.30
N LEU A 26 0.14 -6.38 -8.98
CA LEU A 26 -0.78 -5.27 -8.73
C LEU A 26 -2.24 -5.62 -9.04
N LYS A 27 -2.50 -6.35 -10.14
CA LYS A 27 -3.84 -6.80 -10.52
C LYS A 27 -4.39 -7.80 -9.51
N ASP A 28 -3.59 -8.78 -9.14
CA ASP A 28 -3.97 -9.81 -8.17
C ASP A 28 -4.26 -9.18 -6.80
N PHE A 29 -3.42 -8.24 -6.35
CA PHE A 29 -3.64 -7.51 -5.10
C PHE A 29 -4.94 -6.70 -5.11
N HIS A 30 -5.24 -6.04 -6.23
CA HIS A 30 -6.51 -5.35 -6.42
C HIS A 30 -7.71 -6.31 -6.37
N GLU A 31 -7.59 -7.49 -7.00
CA GLU A 31 -8.62 -8.52 -6.94
C GLU A 31 -8.85 -9.06 -5.52
N GLU A 32 -7.78 -9.27 -4.75
CA GLU A 32 -7.87 -9.66 -3.34
C GLU A 32 -8.65 -8.63 -2.53
N ILE A 33 -8.44 -7.32 -2.79
CA ILE A 33 -9.22 -6.24 -2.17
C ILE A 33 -10.70 -6.32 -2.54
N ILE A 34 -11.01 -6.48 -3.83
CA ILE A 34 -12.42 -6.54 -4.30
C ILE A 34 -13.15 -7.78 -3.76
N LYS A 35 -12.49 -8.94 -3.73
CA LYS A 35 -13.11 -10.22 -3.30
C LYS A 35 -13.40 -10.24 -1.80
N THR A 36 -12.87 -9.28 -1.05
CA THR A 36 -12.98 -9.26 0.42
C THR A 36 -14.39 -8.93 0.88
N LYS A 37 -14.97 -9.88 1.63
CA LYS A 37 -16.30 -9.73 2.24
C LYS A 37 -16.25 -9.46 3.74
N ASN A 38 -15.10 -9.65 4.39
CA ASN A 38 -14.93 -9.49 5.83
C ASN A 38 -13.70 -8.64 6.12
N PHE A 39 -13.91 -7.49 6.77
CA PHE A 39 -12.87 -6.52 7.09
C PHE A 39 -12.15 -6.83 8.42
N ASN A 40 -12.67 -7.76 9.23
CA ASN A 40 -12.01 -8.17 10.47
C ASN A 40 -10.73 -8.94 10.14
N ASN A 41 -9.59 -8.44 10.67
CA ASN A 41 -8.26 -8.99 10.42
C ASN A 41 -7.83 -9.02 8.95
N TYR A 42 -8.54 -8.30 8.08
CA TYR A 42 -8.29 -8.37 6.64
C TYR A 42 -6.87 -7.96 6.25
N GLU A 43 -6.35 -6.88 6.83
CA GLU A 43 -4.99 -6.42 6.61
C GLU A 43 -3.93 -7.47 6.94
N TYR A 44 -4.16 -8.27 7.99
CA TYR A 44 -3.26 -9.38 8.33
C TYR A 44 -3.28 -10.43 7.22
N TYR A 45 -4.46 -10.88 6.79
CA TYR A 45 -4.59 -11.84 5.70
C TYR A 45 -3.97 -11.33 4.40
N LEU A 46 -4.20 -10.06 4.06
CA LEU A 46 -3.62 -9.45 2.87
C LEU A 46 -2.09 -9.39 2.96
N SER A 47 -1.54 -9.09 4.14
CA SER A 47 -0.09 -9.08 4.35
C SER A 47 0.53 -10.47 4.23
N GLU A 48 -0.15 -11.51 4.71
CA GLU A 48 0.29 -12.90 4.58
C GLU A 48 0.18 -13.38 3.13
N TRP A 49 -0.90 -13.01 2.43
CA TRP A 49 -1.06 -13.28 1.00
C TRP A 49 0.10 -12.67 0.19
N VAL A 50 0.48 -11.41 0.45
CA VAL A 50 1.62 -10.77 -0.22
C VAL A 50 2.91 -11.57 -0.01
N LYS A 51 3.22 -11.94 1.24
CA LYS A 51 4.43 -12.70 1.56
C LYS A 51 4.45 -14.07 0.87
N LEU A 52 3.32 -14.77 0.86
CA LEU A 52 3.17 -16.07 0.19
C LEU A 52 3.28 -15.94 -1.33
N ASN A 53 2.65 -14.93 -1.94
CA ASN A 53 2.72 -14.68 -3.37
C ASN A 53 4.17 -14.42 -3.82
N LEU A 54 4.90 -13.55 -3.10
CA LEU A 54 6.30 -13.28 -3.36
C LEU A 54 7.16 -14.55 -3.24
N LYS A 55 6.97 -15.33 -2.18
CA LYS A 55 7.68 -16.59 -1.96
C LYS A 55 7.42 -17.60 -3.07
N ASN A 56 6.16 -17.80 -3.46
CA ASN A 56 5.78 -18.77 -4.49
C ASN A 56 6.31 -18.41 -5.89
N ASN A 57 6.52 -17.12 -6.14
CA ASN A 57 7.13 -16.62 -7.37
C ASN A 57 8.66 -16.45 -7.28
N ASN A 58 9.29 -16.98 -6.22
CA ASN A 58 10.73 -16.85 -5.95
C ASN A 58 11.23 -15.39 -5.96
N LYS A 59 10.39 -14.45 -5.52
CA LYS A 59 10.71 -13.02 -5.45
C LYS A 59 11.11 -12.63 -4.04
N ASN A 60 12.31 -12.06 -3.90
CA ASN A 60 12.76 -11.50 -2.63
C ASN A 60 12.02 -10.17 -2.36
N PRO A 61 11.37 -9.99 -1.19
CA PRO A 61 10.59 -8.79 -0.89
C PRO A 61 11.40 -7.47 -0.94
N GLU A 62 12.65 -7.47 -0.47
CA GLU A 62 13.51 -6.28 -0.50
C GLU A 62 13.88 -5.88 -1.94
N ASN A 63 14.17 -6.88 -2.78
CA ASN A 63 14.43 -6.64 -4.20
C ASN A 63 13.19 -6.11 -4.92
N ILE A 64 12.00 -6.69 -4.65
CA ILE A 64 10.74 -6.21 -5.24
C ILE A 64 10.44 -4.79 -4.82
N LEU A 65 10.65 -4.44 -3.54
CA LEU A 65 10.50 -3.08 -3.06
C LEU A 65 11.43 -2.12 -3.82
N LYS A 66 12.72 -2.46 -3.95
CA LYS A 66 13.70 -1.66 -4.70
C LYS A 66 13.32 -1.50 -6.17
N ILE A 67 12.83 -2.56 -6.83
CA ILE A 67 12.40 -2.49 -8.22
C ILE A 67 11.20 -1.55 -8.35
N MET A 68 10.20 -1.66 -7.48
CA MET A 68 9.03 -0.76 -7.49
C MET A 68 9.44 0.70 -7.24
N GLU A 69 10.34 0.96 -6.30
CA GLU A 69 10.82 2.32 -6.00
C GLU A 69 11.57 2.96 -7.18
N ASN A 70 12.31 2.17 -7.96
CA ASN A 70 13.13 2.67 -9.06
C ASN A 70 12.46 2.55 -10.44
N HIS A 71 11.24 2.03 -10.52
CA HIS A 71 10.51 1.89 -11.79
C HIS A 71 10.09 3.26 -12.33
N ASN A 72 10.20 3.47 -13.65
CA ASN A 72 9.84 4.74 -14.30
C ASN A 72 8.39 5.16 -14.00
N GLU A 73 7.47 4.19 -14.06
CA GLU A 73 6.04 4.37 -13.74
C GLU A 73 5.69 4.20 -12.25
N ASN A 74 6.67 4.24 -11.32
CA ASN A 74 6.42 3.93 -9.89
C ASN A 74 5.22 4.69 -9.32
N LYS A 75 5.12 5.97 -9.70
CA LYS A 75 4.19 6.94 -9.17
C LYS A 75 2.76 6.58 -9.54
N PHE A 76 2.58 6.02 -10.73
CA PHE A 76 1.28 5.66 -11.27
C PHE A 76 0.89 4.22 -10.96
N TRP A 77 1.84 3.28 -10.94
CA TRP A 77 1.53 1.85 -10.79
C TRP A 77 1.70 1.32 -9.37
N PHE A 78 2.69 1.80 -8.62
CA PHE A 78 3.16 1.06 -7.43
C PHE A 78 3.07 1.84 -6.13
N THR A 79 2.77 3.14 -6.15
CA THR A 79 2.69 4.00 -4.95
C THR A 79 1.86 3.37 -3.82
N SER A 80 0.69 2.78 -4.10
CA SER A 80 -0.13 2.15 -3.05
C SER A 80 0.50 0.86 -2.49
N LEU A 81 1.14 0.05 -3.33
CA LEU A 81 1.89 -1.13 -2.89
C LEU A 81 3.12 -0.76 -2.07
N LEU A 82 3.82 0.33 -2.45
CA LEU A 82 4.92 0.88 -1.65
C LEU A 82 4.42 1.26 -0.25
N GLY A 83 3.29 1.97 -0.18
CA GLY A 83 2.64 2.28 1.09
C GLY A 83 2.35 1.03 1.93
N PHE A 84 1.81 -0.01 1.30
CA PHE A 84 1.51 -1.28 1.96
C PHE A 84 2.77 -1.98 2.49
N PHE A 85 3.85 -2.01 1.70
CA PHE A 85 5.12 -2.62 2.11
C PHE A 85 5.70 -1.92 3.34
N TYR A 86 5.69 -0.58 3.36
CA TYR A 86 6.12 0.18 4.53
C TYR A 86 5.18 0.02 5.73
N GLN A 87 3.87 -0.10 5.52
CA GLN A 87 2.91 -0.31 6.60
C GLN A 87 3.14 -1.62 7.35
N PHE A 88 3.52 -2.69 6.63
CA PHE A 88 3.69 -4.03 7.21
C PHE A 88 5.16 -4.47 7.34
N GLY A 89 6.13 -3.63 6.99
CA GLY A 89 7.55 -3.97 7.02
C GLY A 89 7.91 -5.12 6.08
N ILE A 90 7.32 -5.15 4.88
CA ILE A 90 7.59 -6.19 3.88
C ILE A 90 8.85 -5.77 3.10
N GLY A 91 9.93 -6.53 3.26
CA GLY A 91 11.22 -6.22 2.61
C GLY A 91 11.91 -4.95 3.12
N CYS A 92 11.42 -4.35 4.21
CA CYS A 92 11.96 -3.15 4.83
C CYS A 92 11.54 -3.05 6.30
N ASN A 93 12.05 -2.05 7.01
CA ASN A 93 11.54 -1.72 8.34
C ASN A 93 10.14 -1.11 8.23
N LEU A 94 9.24 -1.53 9.13
CA LEU A 94 7.92 -0.95 9.25
C LEU A 94 8.04 0.57 9.46
N ASN A 95 7.39 1.34 8.58
CA ASN A 95 7.34 2.79 8.63
C ASN A 95 5.93 3.28 8.30
N ARG A 96 5.19 3.61 9.35
CA ARG A 96 3.78 3.97 9.27
C ARG A 96 3.56 5.35 8.63
N GLU A 97 4.42 6.32 8.92
CA GLU A 97 4.33 7.67 8.36
C GLU A 97 4.58 7.65 6.86
N LYS A 98 5.66 6.96 6.44
CA LYS A 98 5.98 6.79 5.03
C LYS A 98 4.87 6.06 4.26
N ALA A 99 4.22 5.08 4.89
CA ALA A 99 3.07 4.41 4.30
C ALA A 99 1.92 5.38 4.02
N LEU A 100 1.60 6.24 4.99
CA LEU A 100 0.55 7.23 4.86
C LEU A 100 0.85 8.26 3.76
N ASP A 101 2.10 8.73 3.67
CA ASP A 101 2.54 9.63 2.60
C ASP A 101 2.29 9.04 1.22
N PHE A 102 2.64 7.76 1.02
CA PHE A 102 2.38 7.06 -0.23
C PHE A 102 0.88 6.99 -0.56
N TYR A 103 0.03 6.70 0.42
CA TYR A 103 -1.41 6.69 0.20
C TYR A 103 -1.96 8.08 -0.18
N PHE A 104 -1.41 9.16 0.37
CA PHE A 104 -1.78 10.53 -0.01
C PHE A 104 -1.29 10.93 -1.40
N ILE A 105 -0.12 10.45 -1.83
CA ILE A 105 0.37 10.66 -3.20
C ILE A 105 -0.64 10.11 -4.21
N VAL A 106 -1.24 8.95 -3.93
CA VAL A 106 -2.28 8.35 -4.79
C VAL A 106 -3.49 9.29 -4.94
N ILE A 107 -4.00 9.85 -3.84
CA ILE A 107 -5.13 10.79 -3.87
C ILE A 107 -4.79 12.04 -4.67
N THR A 108 -3.58 12.56 -4.49
CA THR A 108 -3.09 13.72 -5.22
C THR A 108 -3.06 13.48 -6.74
N ILE A 109 -2.64 12.28 -7.15
CA ILE A 109 -2.61 11.88 -8.57
C ILE A 109 -4.03 11.75 -9.13
N ASP A 110 -4.92 11.07 -8.40
CA ASP A 110 -6.33 10.91 -8.81
C ASP A 110 -7.02 12.26 -9.02
N ASN A 111 -6.82 13.23 -8.14
CA ASN A 111 -7.38 14.57 -8.29
C ASN A 111 -6.82 15.28 -9.52
N LYS A 112 -5.50 15.23 -9.74
CA LYS A 112 -4.86 15.85 -10.92
C LYS A 112 -5.33 15.27 -12.25
N ILE A 113 -5.67 13.99 -12.28
CA ILE A 113 -6.21 13.32 -13.47
C ILE A 113 -7.63 13.82 -13.74
N LYS A 114 -8.47 13.90 -12.71
CA LYS A 114 -9.86 14.40 -12.84
C LYS A 114 -9.94 15.86 -13.28
N GLU A 115 -8.92 16.66 -12.95
CA GLU A 115 -8.84 18.07 -13.32
C GLU A 115 -8.32 18.30 -14.75
N ASN A 116 -7.64 17.31 -15.37
CA ASN A 116 -6.98 17.48 -16.66
C ASN A 116 -7.41 16.40 -17.68
N ASP A 117 -8.17 16.78 -18.70
CA ASP A 117 -8.61 15.87 -19.78
C ASP A 117 -7.45 15.25 -20.57
N ASP A 118 -6.30 15.94 -20.67
CA ASP A 118 -5.10 15.43 -21.38
C ASP A 118 -4.42 14.25 -20.67
N PHE A 119 -4.64 14.07 -19.35
CA PHE A 119 -4.10 12.93 -18.61
C PHE A 119 -4.75 11.60 -19.00
N ASN A 120 -5.86 11.63 -19.75
CA ASN A 120 -6.58 10.45 -20.22
C ASN A 120 -5.97 9.83 -21.50
N GLN A 121 -4.87 10.38 -22.05
CA GLN A 121 -4.22 9.86 -23.27
C GLN A 121 -3.17 8.77 -23.00
N LEU A 122 -3.46 7.79 -22.16
CA LEU A 122 -2.57 6.64 -21.93
C LEU A 122 -3.12 5.37 -22.61
N ASN A 123 -2.25 4.36 -22.78
CA ASN A 123 -2.67 3.07 -23.31
C ASN A 123 -3.62 2.37 -22.31
N LEU A 124 -4.65 1.67 -22.81
CA LEU A 124 -5.68 0.99 -22.00
C LEU A 124 -5.13 0.12 -20.85
N ILE A 125 -4.00 -0.56 -21.08
CA ILE A 125 -3.34 -1.41 -20.07
C ILE A 125 -2.74 -0.55 -18.95
N GLU A 126 -2.10 0.58 -19.29
CA GLU A 126 -1.50 1.50 -18.34
C GLU A 126 -2.57 2.21 -17.52
N ASP A 127 -3.70 2.54 -18.15
CA ASP A 127 -4.89 3.04 -17.45
C ASP A 127 -5.43 2.05 -16.44
N THR A 128 -5.49 0.76 -16.80
CA THR A 128 -5.98 -0.28 -15.89
C THR A 128 -5.07 -0.41 -14.66
N LEU A 129 -3.74 -0.44 -14.84
CA LEU A 129 -2.78 -0.53 -13.73
C LEU A 129 -2.86 0.71 -12.82
N ARG A 130 -2.93 1.90 -13.42
CA ARG A 130 -3.10 3.17 -12.70
C ARG A 130 -4.39 3.17 -11.87
N ASN A 131 -5.50 2.78 -12.47
CA ASN A 131 -6.80 2.73 -11.80
C ASN A 131 -6.80 1.74 -10.64
N ASN A 132 -6.21 0.56 -10.82
CA ASN A 132 -6.02 -0.41 -9.74
C ASN A 132 -5.23 0.22 -8.58
N ASN A 133 -4.09 0.86 -8.87
CA ASN A 133 -3.28 1.55 -7.86
C ASN A 133 -4.07 2.65 -7.12
N ILE A 134 -4.93 3.39 -7.82
CA ILE A 134 -5.81 4.41 -7.22
C ILE A 134 -6.84 3.78 -6.28
N ILE A 135 -7.52 2.72 -6.72
CA ILE A 135 -8.52 2.01 -5.92
C ILE A 135 -7.88 1.42 -4.67
N ILE A 136 -6.74 0.74 -4.84
CA ILE A 136 -5.95 0.19 -3.73
C ILE A 136 -5.57 1.29 -2.74
N GLY A 137 -4.99 2.39 -3.21
CA GLY A 137 -4.56 3.48 -2.33
C GLY A 137 -5.70 4.09 -1.53
N LYS A 138 -6.85 4.37 -2.16
CA LYS A 138 -8.06 4.85 -1.46
C LYS A 138 -8.57 3.86 -0.41
N TYR A 139 -8.56 2.58 -0.75
CA TYR A 139 -8.97 1.52 0.15
C TYR A 139 -8.06 1.43 1.38
N LEU A 140 -6.74 1.37 1.17
CA LEU A 140 -5.76 1.28 2.24
C LEU A 140 -5.75 2.53 3.13
N LEU A 141 -5.86 3.73 2.54
CA LEU A 141 -6.02 4.97 3.30
C LEU A 141 -7.26 4.95 4.20
N SER A 142 -8.39 4.46 3.67
CA SER A 142 -9.63 4.35 4.43
C SER A 142 -9.49 3.38 5.60
N LEU A 143 -8.85 2.23 5.39
CA LEU A 143 -8.57 1.26 6.45
C LEU A 143 -7.65 1.83 7.52
N PHE A 144 -6.61 2.55 7.10
CA PHE A 144 -5.65 3.18 8.00
C PHE A 144 -6.36 4.11 8.99
N TYR A 145 -7.25 4.97 8.51
CA TYR A 145 -8.06 5.85 9.35
C TYR A 145 -9.17 5.14 10.13
N TYR A 146 -9.78 4.10 9.57
CA TYR A 146 -10.78 3.30 10.27
C TYR A 146 -10.21 2.71 11.57
N LYS A 147 -8.98 2.18 11.52
CA LYS A 147 -8.29 1.68 12.71
C LYS A 147 -7.90 2.77 13.70
N ASP A 148 -7.44 3.93 13.24
CA ASP A 148 -7.03 4.99 14.16
C ASP A 148 -8.19 5.64 14.89
N ASN A 149 -9.33 5.85 14.21
CA ASN A 149 -10.40 6.67 14.76
C ASN A 149 -11.54 5.83 15.37
N ILE A 150 -11.97 4.76 14.70
CA ILE A 150 -13.16 4.00 15.12
C ILE A 150 -12.78 2.91 16.12
N LEU A 151 -11.65 2.21 15.92
CA LEU A 151 -11.18 1.20 16.87
C LEU A 151 -10.71 1.83 18.19
N PHE A 152 -10.08 3.01 18.14
CA PHE A 152 -9.69 3.76 19.33
C PHE A 152 -10.90 4.18 20.16
N ASP A 153 -11.92 4.78 19.52
CA ASP A 153 -13.16 5.17 20.19
C ASP A 153 -13.92 3.94 20.75
N PHE A 154 -13.97 2.84 20.01
CA PHE A 154 -14.58 1.59 20.48
C PHE A 154 -13.86 1.00 21.71
N LYS A 155 -12.53 0.91 21.66
CA LYS A 155 -11.71 0.39 22.78
C LYS A 155 -11.81 1.30 24.01
N TYR A 156 -11.84 2.61 23.82
CA TYR A 156 -12.05 3.58 24.89
C TYR A 156 -13.44 3.42 25.53
N LYS A 157 -14.50 3.33 24.73
CA LYS A 157 -15.88 3.10 25.22
C LYS A 157 -16.01 1.78 25.98
N GLN A 158 -15.40 0.70 25.50
CA GLN A 158 -15.42 -0.61 26.17
C GLN A 158 -14.69 -0.56 27.51
N ASN A 159 -13.52 0.06 27.59
CA ASN A 159 -12.76 0.22 28.83
C ASN A 159 -13.54 1.04 29.87
N LYS A 160 -14.23 2.10 29.43
CA LYS A 160 -15.09 2.91 30.30
C LYS A 160 -16.27 2.10 30.86
N LEU A 161 -16.92 1.28 30.05
CA LEU A 161 -18.00 0.38 30.48
C LEU A 161 -17.50 -0.65 31.52
N VAL A 162 -16.36 -1.29 31.28
CA VAL A 162 -15.77 -2.25 32.23
C VAL A 162 -15.43 -1.58 33.56
N HIS A 163 -14.93 -0.34 33.53
CA HIS A 163 -14.65 0.42 34.73
C HIS A 163 -15.93 0.75 35.53
N LEU A 164 -16.99 1.21 34.85
CA LEU A 164 -18.29 1.48 35.48
C LEU A 164 -18.92 0.23 36.11
N LEU A 165 -18.83 -0.92 35.42
CA LEU A 165 -19.28 -2.20 35.97
C LEU A 165 -18.47 -2.59 37.22
N LYS A 166 -17.15 -2.44 37.22
CA LYS A 166 -16.32 -2.73 38.41
C LYS A 166 -16.65 -1.85 39.63
N ILE A 167 -17.05 -0.60 39.43
CA ILE A 167 -17.49 0.29 40.52
C ILE A 167 -18.82 -0.20 41.10
N ASN A 168 -19.77 -0.58 40.25
CA ASN A 168 -21.10 -1.02 40.71
C ASN A 168 -21.08 -2.35 41.47
N TRP A 169 -20.09 -3.21 41.26
CA TRP A 169 -19.92 -4.48 42.00
C TRP A 169 -19.19 -4.33 43.34
N LYS A 170 -18.67 -3.14 43.65
CA LYS A 170 -18.01 -2.83 44.94
C LYS A 170 -18.91 -2.03 45.90
N ARG A 171 -20.16 -1.78 45.52
CA ARG A 171 -21.23 -1.25 46.37
C ARG A 171 -22.17 -2.38 46.77
#